data_AF-A0A6A6V0Z3-F1
#
_entry.id   AF-A0A6A6V0Z3-F1
#
_cell.length_a   1.000
_cell.length_b   1.000
_cell.length_c   1.000
_cell.angle_alpha   90.00
_cell.angle_beta   90.00
_cell.angle_gamma   90.00
#
_symmetry.space_group_name_H-M   'P 1'
#
loop_
_entity.id
_entity.type
_entity.pdbx_description
1 polymer ?
#
loop_
_entity_poly.entity_id
_entity_poly.type
_entity_poly.pdbx_seq_one_letter_code
_entity_poly.pdbx_strand_id
1 'polypeptide(L)'
;MSAQQCLRRLGASSIQMRSLSVVSTAARSSSARVAARSYSALSRASSSGLLAQASRKPAQLTASRYFSNTPSRYGETIVKVPQMAESISEGTLNQFSKQVGDYVEADEEIATIETDKIDVSVNAPEAGTIKELLVSEGDTVTVGQDLVKLEAGGEPSGGKEQQAKEEPKEAAPKEQETSSQPEGKQEKEAPKQESKPEPTQESKPAPPKEESKPAPKQESKLAPKKDSKEAEPKKETATPGSREERRVKMNRMRLRIAERLKQSQNTAASLTTFNEVDMSSIMEFRKLYKDEILKKTGVKLGFMSAFSRACVLAMKEVPAVNASIEGPNGGDTIVYRDYVDISVAVATEKGLVTPVVRNAESLDLVGIEKSIADLGKKARDNKLTIEDMAGGTFTISNGGVFGSLMGTPIINLPQTAVLGLHAIKDKPVAINGKVEIRPMMYLALTYDHRLLDGREAVTFLVKVKEFIEDPRRMLLG
;
A
#
# COMPACT_ATOMS: atom_id res chain seq x y z
N MET A 1 -63.36 10.42 -19.07
CA MET A 1 -63.38 11.29 -20.27
C MET A 1 -62.51 12.51 -20.00
N SER A 2 -61.78 13.11 -20.94
CA SER A 2 -61.21 12.54 -22.19
C SER A 2 -60.04 13.44 -22.62
N ALA A 3 -58.89 12.86 -22.95
CA ALA A 3 -57.70 13.64 -23.36
C ALA A 3 -57.73 13.95 -24.86
N GLN A 4 -58.54 14.92 -25.29
CA GLN A 4 -58.75 15.21 -26.73
C GLN A 4 -59.18 16.66 -27.02
N GLN A 5 -58.26 17.64 -26.91
CA GLN A 5 -58.41 18.96 -27.59
C GLN A 5 -57.12 19.82 -27.63
N CYS A 6 -56.06 19.35 -28.29
CA CYS A 6 -55.02 20.26 -28.81
C CYS A 6 -54.31 19.72 -30.07
N LEU A 7 -55.09 19.29 -31.07
CA LEU A 7 -54.59 19.03 -32.42
C LEU A 7 -54.72 20.30 -33.27
N ARG A 8 -53.59 20.84 -33.77
CA ARG A 8 -53.38 21.32 -35.16
C ARG A 8 -52.16 22.25 -35.28
N ARG A 9 -51.06 21.72 -35.83
CA ARG A 9 -50.44 22.25 -37.07
C ARG A 9 -49.53 21.21 -37.71
N LEU A 10 -50.01 20.62 -38.80
CA LEU A 10 -49.22 19.97 -39.85
C LEU A 10 -48.55 21.07 -40.70
N GLY A 11 -47.54 20.82 -41.53
CA GLY A 11 -46.87 19.56 -41.88
C GLY A 11 -45.37 19.81 -42.17
N ALA A 12 -44.53 18.78 -42.29
CA ALA A 12 -44.44 17.82 -43.41
C ALA A 12 -43.72 18.38 -44.66
N SER A 13 -42.43 18.06 -44.76
CA SER A 13 -41.63 17.96 -45.98
C SER A 13 -40.58 16.86 -45.77
N SER A 14 -40.15 16.17 -46.83
CA SER A 14 -39.57 14.83 -46.74
C SER A 14 -38.46 14.58 -47.77
N ILE A 15 -37.58 13.61 -47.46
CA ILE A 15 -36.59 12.99 -48.38
C ILE A 15 -35.45 13.99 -48.73
N GLN A 16 -34.16 13.63 -48.60
CA GLN A 16 -33.47 12.75 -49.56
C GLN A 16 -32.15 12.18 -49.02
N MET A 17 -31.85 10.92 -49.37
CA MET A 17 -30.51 10.33 -49.17
C MET A 17 -29.51 10.92 -50.18
N ARG A 18 -28.23 11.06 -49.78
CA ARG A 18 -27.08 10.92 -50.69
C ARG A 18 -25.94 10.16 -50.01
N SER A 19 -25.50 9.09 -50.66
CA SER A 19 -24.22 8.44 -50.45
C SER A 19 -23.10 9.18 -51.21
N LEU A 20 -21.84 8.91 -50.83
CA LEU A 20 -20.54 9.12 -51.49
C LEU A 20 -19.50 9.40 -50.37
N SER A 21 -18.23 9.00 -50.40
CA SER A 21 -17.50 7.89 -51.04
C SER A 21 -16.05 7.97 -50.56
N VAL A 22 -15.32 6.85 -50.46
CA VAL A 22 -13.93 6.83 -49.98
C VAL A 22 -12.98 7.63 -50.89
N VAL A 23 -12.08 8.41 -50.28
CA VAL A 23 -10.83 8.88 -50.92
C VAL A 23 -9.68 8.69 -49.93
N SER A 24 -8.63 7.96 -50.33
CA SER A 24 -7.38 7.88 -49.56
C SER A 24 -6.32 8.82 -50.16
N THR A 25 -5.63 9.59 -49.33
CA THR A 25 -4.52 10.45 -49.74
C THR A 25 -3.20 9.96 -49.15
N ALA A 26 -2.36 9.36 -50.00
CA ALA A 26 -1.02 8.93 -49.60
C ALA A 26 -0.05 10.12 -49.55
N ALA A 27 0.59 10.33 -48.40
CA ALA A 27 1.64 11.34 -48.24
C ALA A 27 3.02 10.73 -48.49
N ARG A 28 3.75 11.24 -49.48
CA ARG A 28 5.21 11.06 -49.63
C ARG A 28 5.89 12.35 -49.19
N SER A 29 6.88 12.25 -48.30
CA SER A 29 7.84 13.34 -48.03
C SER A 29 9.27 12.81 -48.18
N SER A 30 10.08 13.53 -48.94
CA SER A 30 11.46 13.18 -49.25
C SER A 30 12.41 14.24 -48.71
N SER A 31 13.48 13.84 -48.01
CA SER A 31 14.76 14.56 -47.80
C SER A 31 15.58 13.89 -46.69
N ALA A 32 16.92 14.01 -46.61
CA ALA A 32 17.95 14.34 -47.62
C ALA A 32 19.37 14.21 -47.00
N ARG A 33 20.39 13.82 -47.80
CA ARG A 33 21.84 14.09 -47.59
C ARG A 33 22.49 13.40 -46.34
N VAL A 34 23.82 13.27 -46.18
CA VAL A 34 24.98 13.42 -47.09
C VAL A 34 26.09 12.40 -46.71
N ALA A 35 27.08 12.24 -47.59
CA ALA A 35 28.15 11.25 -47.53
C ALA A 35 29.17 11.37 -46.37
N ALA A 36 29.86 10.24 -46.10
CA ALA A 36 31.30 10.21 -45.86
C ALA A 36 31.92 8.99 -46.57
N ARG A 37 33.12 9.15 -47.17
CA ARG A 37 33.95 8.06 -47.70
C ARG A 37 35.17 7.89 -46.79
N SER A 38 35.64 6.66 -46.62
CA SER A 38 37.05 6.35 -46.36
C SER A 38 37.37 4.92 -46.81
N TYR A 39 38.59 4.70 -47.30
CA TYR A 39 39.04 3.42 -47.87
C TYR A 39 39.87 2.61 -46.87
N SER A 40 39.74 1.28 -46.91
CA SER A 40 40.86 0.38 -46.63
C SER A 40 40.65 -0.97 -47.32
N ALA A 41 41.40 -1.22 -48.39
CA ALA A 41 41.42 -2.49 -49.12
C ALA A 41 42.85 -3.03 -49.12
N LEU A 42 43.17 -3.91 -48.17
CA LEU A 42 44.49 -4.54 -48.05
C LEU A 42 44.62 -5.71 -49.02
N SER A 43 45.14 -5.44 -50.22
CA SER A 43 45.52 -6.48 -51.17
C SER A 43 46.87 -7.10 -50.80
N ARG A 44 46.99 -8.43 -50.93
CA ARG A 44 48.26 -9.14 -50.80
C ARG A 44 49.14 -8.88 -52.03
N ALA A 45 50.44 -8.77 -51.82
CA ALA A 45 51.46 -9.03 -52.84
C ALA A 45 52.61 -9.80 -52.20
N SER A 46 53.06 -10.86 -52.86
CA SER A 46 54.20 -11.68 -52.42
C SER A 46 55.17 -11.87 -53.57
N SER A 47 56.45 -11.56 -53.35
CA SER A 47 57.60 -12.33 -53.87
C SER A 47 58.93 -11.63 -53.53
N SER A 48 59.99 -12.43 -53.53
CA SER A 48 61.41 -12.12 -53.80
C SER A 48 61.89 -10.65 -53.70
N GLY A 49 62.88 -10.28 -52.89
CA GLY A 49 63.89 -11.06 -52.15
C GLY A 49 65.29 -10.84 -52.72
N LEU A 50 66.24 -10.38 -51.89
CA LEU A 50 67.65 -10.20 -52.23
C LEU A 50 68.53 -10.31 -50.98
N LEU A 51 69.81 -10.64 -51.17
CA LEU A 51 70.76 -10.97 -50.10
C LEU A 51 71.46 -9.73 -49.54
N ALA A 52 71.61 -9.66 -48.21
CA ALA A 52 72.56 -8.77 -47.54
C ALA A 52 73.16 -9.49 -46.31
N GLN A 53 74.46 -9.79 -46.35
CA GLN A 53 75.21 -10.29 -45.19
C GLN A 53 75.78 -9.12 -44.38
N ALA A 54 75.59 -9.10 -43.06
CA ALA A 54 76.27 -8.16 -42.18
C ALA A 54 76.56 -8.74 -40.78
N SER A 55 77.85 -8.95 -40.51
CA SER A 55 78.54 -8.91 -39.19
C SER A 55 77.78 -9.37 -37.93
N ARG A 56 78.16 -10.53 -37.39
CA ARG A 56 77.91 -10.87 -35.97
C ARG A 56 78.93 -10.18 -35.07
N LYS A 57 78.49 -9.51 -34.01
CA LYS A 57 79.29 -9.18 -32.82
C LYS A 57 78.56 -9.69 -31.56
N PRO A 58 79.24 -10.34 -30.61
CA PRO A 58 78.61 -10.72 -29.35
C PRO A 58 78.54 -9.52 -28.39
N ALA A 59 77.32 -9.13 -28.00
CA ALA A 59 77.11 -8.22 -26.88
C ALA A 59 76.87 -9.04 -25.59
N GLN A 60 77.42 -8.58 -24.47
CA GLN A 60 77.40 -9.33 -23.21
C GLN A 60 76.02 -9.24 -22.53
N LEU A 61 75.54 -10.36 -21.99
CA LEU A 61 74.31 -10.42 -21.18
C LEU A 61 74.57 -9.91 -19.76
N THR A 62 74.44 -8.59 -19.56
CA THR A 62 74.29 -8.01 -18.22
C THR A 62 72.85 -8.20 -17.73
N ALA A 63 72.64 -9.22 -16.89
CA ALA A 63 71.33 -9.55 -16.33
C ALA A 63 70.86 -8.53 -15.28
N SER A 64 70.36 -7.37 -15.73
CA SER A 64 69.68 -6.41 -14.87
C SER A 64 68.40 -7.01 -14.31
N ARG A 65 68.41 -7.37 -13.02
CA ARG A 65 67.21 -7.78 -12.28
C ARG A 65 66.37 -6.55 -11.97
N TYR A 66 65.51 -6.17 -12.90
CA TYR A 66 64.45 -5.20 -12.64
C TYR A 66 63.48 -5.77 -11.59
N PHE A 67 63.60 -5.29 -10.35
CA PHE A 67 62.53 -5.42 -9.37
C PHE A 67 61.35 -4.55 -9.84
N SER A 68 60.40 -5.17 -10.54
CA SER A 68 59.13 -4.53 -10.90
C SER A 68 58.25 -4.40 -9.66
N ASN A 69 58.54 -3.41 -8.81
CA ASN A 69 57.64 -3.04 -7.73
C ASN A 69 56.43 -2.32 -8.31
N THR A 70 55.47 -3.10 -8.83
CA THR A 70 54.15 -2.59 -9.23
C THR A 70 53.47 -2.06 -7.97
N PRO A 71 53.19 -0.75 -7.85
CA PRO A 71 52.33 -0.28 -6.77
C PRO A 71 50.98 -0.96 -6.95
N SER A 72 50.49 -1.64 -5.91
CA SER A 72 49.14 -2.18 -5.93
C SER A 72 48.20 -1.01 -6.14
N ARG A 73 47.44 -1.02 -7.24
CA ARG A 73 46.31 -0.11 -7.39
C ARG A 73 45.25 -0.62 -6.43
N TYR A 74 45.11 0.04 -5.28
CA TYR A 74 43.91 -0.09 -4.47
C TYR A 74 42.70 0.14 -5.38
N GLY A 75 41.80 -0.84 -5.43
CA GLY A 75 40.67 -0.83 -6.32
C GLY A 75 39.67 0.24 -5.90
N GLU A 76 39.28 1.11 -6.83
CA GLU A 76 38.05 1.89 -6.65
C GLU A 76 36.88 0.99 -7.02
N THR A 77 36.42 0.22 -6.04
CA THR A 77 35.33 -0.76 -6.18
C THR A 77 33.99 -0.03 -6.11
N ILE A 78 33.25 -0.07 -7.21
CA ILE A 78 31.97 0.62 -7.34
C ILE A 78 30.85 -0.29 -6.85
N VAL A 79 30.22 0.08 -5.73
CA VAL A 79 29.03 -0.58 -5.22
C VAL A 79 27.84 -0.20 -6.11
N LYS A 80 27.17 -1.22 -6.66
CA LYS A 80 26.02 -1.07 -7.54
C LYS A 80 24.74 -1.46 -6.83
N VAL A 81 23.61 -0.92 -7.28
CA VAL A 81 22.28 -1.40 -6.87
C VAL A 81 22.19 -2.92 -7.15
N PRO A 82 21.95 -3.76 -6.11
CA PRO A 82 21.87 -5.20 -6.28
C PRO A 82 20.66 -5.60 -7.12
N GLN A 83 20.63 -6.84 -7.62
CA GLN A 83 19.44 -7.32 -8.31
C GLN A 83 18.29 -7.52 -7.32
N MET A 84 17.23 -6.74 -7.52
CA MET A 84 15.96 -6.90 -6.83
C MET A 84 15.20 -8.09 -7.43
N ALA A 85 14.10 -8.51 -6.80
CA ALA A 85 13.23 -9.57 -7.33
C ALA A 85 12.77 -9.26 -8.77
N GLU A 86 12.58 -10.29 -9.59
CA GLU A 86 12.43 -10.24 -11.07
C GLU A 86 11.37 -9.25 -11.62
N SER A 87 10.45 -8.76 -10.78
CA SER A 87 9.41 -7.79 -11.14
C SER A 87 9.74 -6.33 -10.77
N ILE A 88 10.95 -6.03 -10.29
CA ILE A 88 11.35 -4.70 -9.77
C ILE A 88 12.65 -4.24 -10.43
N SER A 89 12.57 -3.25 -11.33
CA SER A 89 13.72 -2.65 -12.03
C SER A 89 14.23 -1.34 -11.41
N GLU A 90 13.46 -0.76 -10.48
CA GLU A 90 13.69 0.56 -9.88
C GLU A 90 13.26 0.61 -8.40
N GLY A 91 14.06 1.28 -7.57
CA GLY A 91 13.77 1.60 -6.17
C GLY A 91 14.01 3.07 -5.85
N THR A 92 13.81 3.47 -4.60
CA THR A 92 14.25 4.78 -4.08
C THR A 92 15.19 4.57 -2.91
N LEU A 93 16.28 5.31 -2.87
CA LEU A 93 17.19 5.26 -1.73
C LEU A 93 16.50 5.88 -0.51
N ASN A 94 16.33 5.11 0.57
CA ASN A 94 15.61 5.54 1.77
C ASN A 94 16.56 6.32 2.70
N GLN A 95 17.65 5.69 3.12
CA GLN A 95 18.69 6.28 3.97
C GLN A 95 20.04 5.57 3.75
N PHE A 96 21.15 6.30 3.94
CA PHE A 96 22.48 5.70 4.12
C PHE A 96 22.73 5.36 5.61
N SER A 97 23.33 4.20 5.88
CA SER A 97 23.79 3.79 7.22
C SER A 97 25.21 4.29 7.53
N LYS A 98 26.00 4.60 6.50
CA LYS A 98 27.41 5.04 6.56
C LYS A 98 27.60 6.33 5.76
N GLN A 99 28.50 7.21 6.20
CA GLN A 99 28.79 8.51 5.59
C GLN A 99 30.10 8.49 4.78
N VAL A 100 30.36 9.57 4.02
CA VAL A 100 31.63 9.73 3.30
C VAL A 100 32.80 9.82 4.29
N GLY A 101 33.77 8.92 4.12
CA GLY A 101 34.91 8.76 5.02
C GLY A 101 34.78 7.63 6.05
N ASP A 102 33.61 6.99 6.18
CA ASP A 102 33.45 5.84 7.05
C ASP A 102 34.09 4.58 6.46
N TYR A 103 34.65 3.75 7.35
CA TYR A 103 35.09 2.39 7.03
C TYR A 103 33.91 1.42 7.08
N VAL A 104 33.92 0.44 6.18
CA VAL A 104 32.88 -0.56 6.00
C VAL A 104 33.53 -1.94 5.89
N GLU A 105 33.05 -2.92 6.64
CA GLU A 105 33.48 -4.32 6.49
C GLU A 105 32.77 -4.99 5.31
N ALA A 106 33.32 -6.11 4.83
CA ALA A 106 32.65 -6.90 3.79
C ALA A 106 31.31 -7.45 4.30
N ASP A 107 30.31 -7.49 3.43
CA ASP A 107 28.90 -7.85 3.71
C ASP A 107 28.14 -6.93 4.71
N GLU A 108 28.73 -5.83 5.20
CA GLU A 108 28.04 -4.83 6.04
C GLU A 108 27.08 -3.93 5.23
N GLU A 109 25.91 -3.56 5.79
CA GLU A 109 24.92 -2.71 5.11
C GLU A 109 25.39 -1.24 5.00
N ILE A 110 25.35 -0.69 3.79
CA ILE A 110 25.70 0.70 3.43
C ILE A 110 24.46 1.59 3.27
N ALA A 111 23.35 1.03 2.75
CA ALA A 111 22.13 1.78 2.49
C ALA A 111 20.90 0.87 2.36
N THR A 112 19.73 1.41 2.68
CA THR A 112 18.45 0.72 2.50
C THR A 112 17.65 1.35 1.35
N ILE A 113 17.14 0.53 0.42
CA ILE A 113 16.34 0.96 -0.73
C ILE A 113 14.86 0.60 -0.51
N GLU A 114 13.98 1.61 -0.48
CA GLU A 114 12.51 1.41 -0.50
C GLU A 114 12.10 1.00 -1.94
N THR A 115 11.62 -0.23 -2.11
CA THR A 115 10.99 -0.68 -3.36
C THR A 115 9.47 -0.49 -3.32
N ASP A 116 8.73 -0.96 -4.34
CA ASP A 116 7.27 -0.89 -4.35
C ASP A 116 6.59 -1.64 -3.16
N LYS A 117 7.29 -2.59 -2.53
CA LYS A 117 6.69 -3.52 -1.55
C LYS A 117 7.57 -3.91 -0.35
N ILE A 118 8.89 -3.89 -0.48
CA ILE A 118 9.84 -4.36 0.55
C ILE A 118 11.08 -3.45 0.56
N ASP A 119 11.64 -3.16 1.74
CA ASP A 119 12.92 -2.48 1.90
C ASP A 119 14.08 -3.47 1.64
N VAL A 120 15.02 -3.11 0.76
CA VAL A 120 16.16 -3.97 0.35
C VAL A 120 17.46 -3.33 0.83
N SER A 121 18.22 -4.04 1.67
CA SER A 121 19.55 -3.63 2.12
C SER A 121 20.58 -3.77 0.99
N VAL A 122 21.53 -2.83 0.93
CA VAL A 122 22.68 -2.86 0.02
C VAL A 122 23.94 -3.05 0.85
N ASN A 123 24.59 -4.19 0.68
CA ASN A 123 25.77 -4.58 1.45
C ASN A 123 27.07 -4.27 0.70
N ALA A 124 28.16 -4.10 1.43
CA ALA A 124 29.50 -3.87 0.89
C ALA A 124 30.09 -5.15 0.25
N PRO A 125 30.55 -5.12 -1.01
CA PRO A 125 31.14 -6.29 -1.67
C PRO A 125 32.59 -6.58 -1.21
N GLU A 126 33.28 -5.57 -0.68
CA GLU A 126 34.67 -5.63 -0.21
C GLU A 126 34.83 -4.66 0.97
N ALA A 127 35.76 -4.95 1.89
CA ALA A 127 36.08 -4.03 2.99
C ALA A 127 36.88 -2.82 2.50
N GLY A 128 36.55 -1.63 2.99
CA GLY A 128 37.18 -0.38 2.54
C GLY A 128 36.47 0.89 3.02
N THR A 129 36.92 2.03 2.51
CA THR A 129 36.43 3.36 2.93
C THR A 129 35.54 3.99 1.86
N ILE A 130 34.42 4.59 2.27
CA ILE A 130 33.52 5.33 1.38
C ILE A 130 34.17 6.64 0.90
N LYS A 131 34.50 6.73 -0.40
CA LYS A 131 35.05 7.95 -1.03
C LYS A 131 33.98 8.94 -1.47
N GLU A 132 32.89 8.45 -2.07
CA GLU A 132 31.91 9.29 -2.75
C GLU A 132 30.55 8.57 -2.82
N LEU A 133 29.48 9.30 -2.46
CA LEU A 133 28.10 8.89 -2.67
C LEU A 133 27.61 9.51 -3.98
N LEU A 134 27.15 8.68 -4.93
CA LEU A 134 26.77 9.09 -6.28
C LEU A 134 25.27 9.42 -6.42
N VAL A 135 24.51 9.25 -5.34
CA VAL A 135 23.05 9.34 -5.26
C VAL A 135 22.67 9.99 -3.92
N SER A 136 21.61 10.80 -3.89
CA SER A 136 21.12 11.42 -2.65
C SER A 136 19.99 10.60 -2.00
N GLU A 137 19.77 10.78 -0.71
CA GLU A 137 18.60 10.20 -0.02
C GLU A 137 17.30 10.73 -0.64
N GLY A 138 16.39 9.82 -1.00
CA GLY A 138 15.12 10.12 -1.67
C GLY A 138 15.16 10.17 -3.21
N ASP A 139 16.32 9.90 -3.84
CA ASP A 139 16.46 9.75 -5.30
C ASP A 139 16.01 8.36 -5.80
N THR A 140 15.65 8.26 -7.09
CA THR A 140 15.30 7.00 -7.76
C THR A 140 16.56 6.32 -8.30
N VAL A 141 16.70 5.02 -8.01
CA VAL A 141 17.85 4.20 -8.45
C VAL A 141 17.39 2.98 -9.24
N THR A 142 18.16 2.61 -10.27
CA THR A 142 17.89 1.48 -11.17
C THR A 142 18.86 0.33 -10.93
N VAL A 143 18.43 -0.91 -11.18
CA VAL A 143 19.28 -2.11 -10.96
C VAL A 143 20.59 -2.00 -11.77
N GLY A 144 21.74 -2.18 -11.10
CA GLY A 144 23.07 -2.04 -11.70
C GLY A 144 23.64 -0.60 -11.78
N GLN A 145 22.88 0.40 -11.34
CA GLN A 145 23.35 1.79 -11.20
C GLN A 145 24.40 1.92 -10.09
N ASP A 146 25.36 2.81 -10.27
CA ASP A 146 26.43 3.08 -9.32
C ASP A 146 25.90 3.89 -8.11
N LEU A 147 26.08 3.39 -6.90
CA LEU A 147 25.63 4.02 -5.66
C LEU A 147 26.78 4.70 -4.92
N VAL A 148 27.87 3.97 -4.70
CA VAL A 148 28.98 4.36 -3.82
C VAL A 148 30.31 3.91 -4.43
N LYS A 149 31.33 4.76 -4.32
CA LYS A 149 32.73 4.38 -4.58
C LYS A 149 33.40 4.01 -3.26
N LEU A 150 33.80 2.75 -3.12
CA LEU A 150 34.70 2.29 -2.07
C LEU A 150 36.15 2.37 -2.58
N GLU A 151 37.08 2.75 -1.71
CA GLU A 151 38.50 2.42 -1.87
C GLU A 151 38.78 1.13 -1.09
N ALA A 152 39.04 0.04 -1.82
CA ALA A 152 39.36 -1.25 -1.21
C ALA A 152 40.70 -1.16 -0.46
N GLY A 153 40.68 -1.45 0.84
CA GLY A 153 41.84 -1.33 1.71
C GLY A 153 41.58 -1.90 3.10
N GLY A 154 42.63 -2.44 3.73
CA GLY A 154 42.54 -2.85 5.14
C GLY A 154 42.43 -1.66 6.07
N GLU A 155 42.17 -1.93 7.36
CA GLU A 155 41.95 -0.92 8.40
C GLU A 155 42.93 0.27 8.34
N PRO A 156 42.46 1.49 8.67
CA PRO A 156 43.32 2.68 8.71
C PRO A 156 44.40 2.56 9.80
N SER A 157 45.59 2.09 9.40
CA SER A 157 46.80 2.04 10.22
C SER A 157 47.05 3.40 10.89
N GLY A 158 46.78 3.48 12.20
CA GLY A 158 46.83 4.72 12.97
C GLY A 158 48.16 5.46 12.83
N GLY A 159 48.10 6.66 12.25
CA GLY A 159 49.27 7.47 11.86
C GLY A 159 49.26 8.90 12.39
N LYS A 160 49.06 9.08 13.70
CA LYS A 160 49.39 10.33 14.41
C LYS A 160 50.25 10.04 15.63
N GLU A 161 51.16 10.95 15.92
CA GLU A 161 52.42 10.64 16.59
C GLU A 161 52.34 10.49 18.11
N GLN A 162 53.35 9.80 18.63
CA GLN A 162 53.54 9.47 20.04
C GLN A 162 53.67 10.72 20.94
N GLN A 163 53.12 10.60 22.15
CA GLN A 163 53.93 10.88 23.35
C GLN A 163 53.83 9.69 24.29
N ALA A 164 54.93 9.35 24.97
CA ALA A 164 55.07 8.12 25.73
C ALA A 164 55.31 8.40 27.22
N LYS A 165 54.72 7.58 28.11
CA LYS A 165 55.40 7.18 29.35
C LYS A 165 54.85 5.89 29.98
N GLU A 166 55.74 4.90 30.08
CA GLU A 166 55.91 3.87 31.12
C GLU A 166 54.68 3.16 31.73
N GLU A 167 54.51 1.89 31.33
CA GLU A 167 54.18 0.74 32.21
C GLU A 167 55.19 0.60 33.38
N PRO A 168 54.94 -0.19 34.47
CA PRO A 168 54.17 -1.44 34.52
C PRO A 168 53.19 -1.51 35.75
N LYS A 169 52.55 -2.61 36.17
CA LYS A 169 52.82 -4.05 35.97
C LYS A 169 51.57 -4.93 36.26
N GLU A 170 51.38 -6.00 35.46
CA GLU A 170 51.06 -7.43 35.82
C GLU A 170 50.29 -7.74 37.14
N ALA A 171 49.39 -8.74 37.23
CA ALA A 171 49.24 -9.93 36.39
C ALA A 171 47.81 -10.53 36.39
N ALA A 172 47.57 -11.47 35.47
CA ALA A 172 46.42 -12.39 35.40
C ALA A 172 46.73 -13.68 36.25
N PRO A 173 46.07 -14.88 36.12
CA PRO A 173 44.99 -15.30 35.22
C PRO A 173 43.90 -16.29 35.77
N LYS A 174 42.83 -16.52 34.97
CA LYS A 174 42.11 -17.82 34.74
C LYS A 174 41.42 -18.54 35.95
N GLU A 175 40.47 -19.49 35.82
CA GLU A 175 39.78 -20.15 34.68
C GLU A 175 38.36 -20.69 35.09
N GLN A 176 37.57 -21.13 34.10
CA GLN A 176 36.61 -22.28 34.01
C GLN A 176 36.19 -23.08 35.30
N GLU A 177 35.00 -23.72 35.45
CA GLU A 177 33.75 -23.85 34.64
C GLU A 177 32.59 -24.59 35.41
N THR A 178 31.38 -24.62 34.83
CA THR A 178 30.27 -25.64 34.97
C THR A 178 29.44 -25.84 36.26
N SER A 179 28.17 -26.27 36.04
CA SER A 179 27.19 -26.89 36.97
C SER A 179 26.56 -26.03 38.09
N SER A 180 25.33 -26.29 38.58
CA SER A 180 24.37 -27.39 38.33
C SER A 180 22.89 -26.90 38.48
N GLN A 181 21.90 -27.81 38.36
CA GLN A 181 20.46 -27.51 38.13
C GLN A 181 19.58 -27.52 39.44
N PRO A 182 18.27 -27.89 39.49
CA PRO A 182 17.24 -27.03 40.12
C PRO A 182 16.59 -27.56 41.41
N GLU A 183 15.81 -26.71 42.10
CA GLU A 183 14.57 -26.97 42.88
C GLU A 183 14.18 -25.67 43.64
N GLY A 184 12.95 -25.41 44.11
CA GLY A 184 11.69 -26.15 43.99
C GLY A 184 10.90 -26.19 45.31
N LYS A 185 9.84 -25.36 45.49
CA LYS A 185 8.78 -25.60 46.52
C LYS A 185 7.51 -24.74 46.40
N GLN A 186 6.41 -25.31 46.88
CA GLN A 186 5.09 -24.68 47.16
C GLN A 186 5.14 -24.07 48.61
N GLU A 187 4.12 -23.47 49.24
CA GLU A 187 2.71 -23.90 49.39
C GLU A 187 1.81 -22.87 50.15
N LYS A 188 0.51 -22.79 49.75
CA LYS A 188 -0.80 -22.51 50.43
C LYS A 188 -0.91 -21.88 51.86
N GLU A 189 -2.04 -21.37 52.42
CA GLU A 189 -3.43 -20.90 52.07
C GLU A 189 -4.06 -20.30 53.39
N ALA A 190 -5.15 -19.50 53.45
CA ALA A 190 -5.75 -18.56 52.49
C ALA A 190 -6.63 -17.41 53.12
N PRO A 191 -7.85 -17.61 53.71
CA PRO A 191 -8.93 -16.62 53.49
C PRO A 191 -9.73 -16.10 54.72
N LYS A 192 -10.62 -15.11 54.48
CA LYS A 192 -11.79 -14.76 55.33
C LYS A 192 -12.94 -14.12 54.52
N GLN A 193 -14.17 -14.17 55.06
CA GLN A 193 -15.44 -13.98 54.31
C GLN A 193 -16.25 -12.71 54.63
N GLU A 194 -17.03 -12.28 53.63
CA GLU A 194 -18.44 -11.81 53.61
C GLU A 194 -19.07 -11.01 54.78
N SER A 195 -19.81 -9.95 54.42
CA SER A 195 -21.18 -9.67 54.97
C SER A 195 -21.94 -8.58 54.18
N LYS A 196 -23.28 -8.67 54.14
CA LYS A 196 -24.27 -7.66 53.69
C LYS A 196 -25.62 -7.96 54.39
N PRO A 197 -26.43 -6.96 54.81
CA PRO A 197 -27.64 -6.61 54.05
C PRO A 197 -28.05 -5.10 54.11
N GLU A 198 -29.25 -4.80 53.61
CA GLU A 198 -29.95 -3.49 53.41
C GLU A 198 -30.94 -3.16 54.56
N PRO A 199 -31.83 -2.12 54.56
CA PRO A 199 -32.25 -1.13 53.52
C PRO A 199 -32.11 0.37 54.01
N THR A 200 -32.90 1.45 53.74
CA THR A 200 -34.26 1.69 53.15
C THR A 200 -34.49 3.18 52.78
N GLN A 201 -35.26 3.46 51.70
CA GLN A 201 -36.16 4.64 51.48
C GLN A 201 -35.61 6.11 51.53
N GLU A 202 -36.32 7.17 51.10
CA GLU A 202 -37.13 7.49 49.88
C GLU A 202 -37.43 9.02 49.85
N SER A 203 -37.48 9.68 48.67
CA SER A 203 -38.34 10.86 48.32
C SER A 203 -37.79 11.79 47.19
N LYS A 204 -38.67 12.65 46.66
CA LYS A 204 -38.56 13.63 45.54
C LYS A 204 -39.75 14.64 45.70
N PRO A 205 -39.93 15.73 44.93
CA PRO A 205 -39.07 16.44 43.96
C PRO A 205 -39.13 18.02 44.07
N ALA A 206 -38.70 18.73 43.01
CA ALA A 206 -39.16 20.07 42.56
C ALA A 206 -38.35 21.34 43.01
N PRO A 207 -38.46 22.51 42.31
CA PRO A 207 -37.32 23.02 41.51
C PRO A 207 -37.01 24.55 41.67
N PRO A 208 -36.77 25.40 40.65
CA PRO A 208 -35.44 25.96 40.40
C PRO A 208 -35.33 27.51 40.36
N LYS A 209 -34.09 28.03 40.28
CA LYS A 209 -33.64 29.38 39.84
C LYS A 209 -32.10 29.44 39.94
N GLU A 210 -31.33 30.37 39.34
CA GLU A 210 -31.35 31.09 38.05
C GLU A 210 -29.94 31.76 37.90
N GLU A 211 -29.64 32.40 36.77
CA GLU A 211 -28.30 32.81 36.33
C GLU A 211 -27.45 33.71 37.27
N SER A 212 -26.11 33.58 37.25
CA SER A 212 -25.17 34.62 36.70
C SER A 212 -23.67 34.44 37.09
N LYS A 213 -22.82 35.21 36.41
CA LYS A 213 -21.32 35.32 36.46
C LYS A 213 -20.97 36.74 36.99
N PRO A 214 -19.70 37.24 37.16
CA PRO A 214 -18.37 36.63 36.96
C PRO A 214 -17.21 37.03 37.93
N ALA A 215 -16.04 36.41 37.68
CA ALA A 215 -14.65 36.96 37.79
C ALA A 215 -13.96 37.27 39.16
N PRO A 216 -12.66 36.91 39.33
CA PRO A 216 -11.83 37.20 40.51
C PRO A 216 -10.86 38.39 40.35
N LYS A 217 -10.11 38.72 41.40
CA LYS A 217 -8.98 39.68 41.42
C LYS A 217 -7.63 39.02 41.78
N GLN A 218 -6.55 39.78 41.54
CA GLN A 218 -5.12 39.47 41.78
C GLN A 218 -4.78 39.42 43.32
N GLU A 219 -3.56 39.18 43.84
CA GLU A 219 -2.21 39.44 43.29
C GLU A 219 -1.04 38.79 44.09
N SER A 220 0.16 38.76 43.48
CA SER A 220 1.52 38.74 44.12
C SER A 220 2.06 37.41 44.70
N LYS A 221 3.39 37.13 44.78
CA LYS A 221 4.62 37.70 44.16
C LYS A 221 5.84 36.74 44.33
N LEU A 222 6.68 36.60 43.28
CA LEU A 222 8.18 36.52 43.19
C LEU A 222 9.03 35.73 44.24
N ALA A 223 10.27 35.25 44.00
CA ALA A 223 11.31 35.55 42.99
C ALA A 223 12.20 34.31 42.68
N PRO A 224 13.18 34.40 41.73
CA PRO A 224 14.59 34.52 42.16
C PRO A 224 15.46 35.52 41.33
N LYS A 225 16.80 35.44 41.45
CA LYS A 225 17.80 36.47 41.06
C LYS A 225 18.21 36.48 39.57
N LYS A 226 18.84 37.60 39.14
CA LYS A 226 19.54 37.79 37.84
C LYS A 226 21.04 37.46 37.93
N ASP A 227 21.63 36.98 36.83
CA ASP A 227 22.70 37.65 36.05
C ASP A 227 23.31 36.67 35.01
N SER A 228 23.89 37.07 33.87
CA SER A 228 23.55 38.17 32.95
C SER A 228 24.28 37.96 31.60
N LYS A 229 23.54 37.89 30.48
CA LYS A 229 24.08 38.24 29.14
C LYS A 229 22.96 38.50 28.12
N GLU A 230 23.36 39.12 27.02
CA GLU A 230 22.52 39.91 26.14
C GLU A 230 22.15 39.15 24.85
N ALA A 231 20.85 39.14 24.53
CA ALA A 231 20.31 38.73 23.25
C ALA A 231 19.08 39.59 22.96
N GLU A 232 19.00 40.18 21.76
CA GLU A 232 17.93 41.12 21.42
C GLU A 232 16.57 40.42 21.36
N PRO A 233 15.53 40.97 22.01
CA PRO A 233 14.17 40.46 21.85
C PRO A 233 13.63 40.86 20.47
N LYS A 234 13.77 39.96 19.48
CA LYS A 234 12.97 40.04 18.26
C LYS A 234 11.49 40.12 18.67
N LYS A 235 10.84 41.23 18.36
CA LYS A 235 9.40 41.39 18.56
C LYS A 235 8.67 40.43 17.63
N GLU A 236 8.21 39.31 18.19
CA GLU A 236 7.19 38.49 17.54
C GLU A 236 5.87 39.27 17.51
N THR A 237 5.71 40.09 16.47
CA THR A 237 4.41 40.63 16.10
C THR A 237 3.55 39.44 15.64
N ALA A 238 2.73 38.92 16.55
CA ALA A 238 1.82 37.82 16.29
C ALA A 238 0.84 38.19 15.16
N THR A 239 1.20 37.80 13.93
CA THR A 239 0.42 38.06 12.72
C THR A 239 -0.82 37.17 12.72
N PRO A 240 -2.05 37.72 12.61
CA PRO A 240 -3.27 36.91 12.68
C PRO A 240 -3.39 35.92 11.51
N GLY A 241 -3.04 34.65 11.77
CA GLY A 241 -3.09 33.55 10.81
C GLY A 241 -1.90 33.55 9.85
N SER A 242 -0.89 32.73 10.12
CA SER A 242 0.19 32.50 9.16
C SER A 242 -0.33 31.72 7.94
N ARG A 243 -0.06 32.24 6.74
CA ARG A 243 -0.43 31.61 5.46
C ARG A 243 0.71 30.73 4.95
N GLU A 244 1.06 29.71 5.73
CA GLU A 244 2.17 28.82 5.44
C GLU A 244 1.77 27.69 4.47
N GLU A 245 2.31 27.72 3.26
CA GLU A 245 2.20 26.61 2.30
C GLU A 245 3.24 25.51 2.60
N ARG A 246 2.82 24.39 3.18
CA ARG A 246 3.68 23.19 3.28
C ARG A 246 3.52 22.30 2.05
N ARG A 247 4.59 22.17 1.27
CA ARG A 247 4.67 21.24 0.12
C ARG A 247 5.32 19.92 0.55
N VAL A 248 4.75 18.79 0.14
CA VAL A 248 5.21 17.44 0.51
C VAL A 248 5.18 16.54 -0.73
N LYS A 249 6.29 15.86 -1.04
CA LYS A 249 6.41 14.87 -2.12
C LYS A 249 5.54 13.65 -1.77
N MET A 250 4.79 13.10 -2.72
CA MET A 250 4.09 11.83 -2.52
C MET A 250 5.09 10.67 -2.50
N ASN A 251 4.87 9.67 -1.64
CA ASN A 251 5.67 8.44 -1.65
C ASN A 251 5.30 7.54 -2.85
N ARG A 252 6.19 6.59 -3.20
CA ARG A 252 6.03 5.68 -4.36
C ARG A 252 4.67 4.98 -4.35
N MET A 253 4.30 4.44 -3.20
CA MET A 253 3.01 3.76 -2.97
C MET A 253 1.80 4.64 -3.33
N ARG A 254 1.76 5.90 -2.89
CA ARG A 254 0.63 6.81 -3.20
C ARG A 254 0.60 7.20 -4.69
N LEU A 255 1.75 7.32 -5.34
CA LEU A 255 1.82 7.56 -6.78
C LEU A 255 1.26 6.37 -7.58
N ARG A 256 1.68 5.13 -7.26
CA ARG A 256 1.14 3.91 -7.89
C ARG A 256 -0.36 3.71 -7.63
N ILE A 257 -0.85 4.02 -6.42
CA ILE A 257 -2.28 4.01 -6.12
C ILE A 257 -3.04 5.06 -6.95
N ALA A 258 -2.52 6.28 -7.08
CA ALA A 258 -3.16 7.35 -7.87
C ALA A 258 -3.19 7.00 -9.37
N GLU A 259 -2.10 6.46 -9.91
CA GLU A 259 -1.99 5.92 -11.27
C GLU A 259 -3.07 4.86 -11.53
N ARG A 260 -3.14 3.82 -10.68
CA ARG A 260 -4.08 2.70 -10.82
C ARG A 260 -5.55 3.10 -10.63
N LEU A 261 -5.85 4.02 -9.70
CA LEU A 261 -7.19 4.59 -9.53
C LEU A 261 -7.60 5.42 -10.75
N LYS A 262 -6.69 6.20 -11.34
CA LYS A 262 -7.02 7.00 -12.52
C LYS A 262 -7.12 6.15 -13.80
N GLN A 263 -6.34 5.08 -13.91
CA GLN A 263 -6.51 4.06 -14.93
C GLN A 263 -7.93 3.45 -14.87
N SER A 264 -8.40 3.04 -13.69
CA SER A 264 -9.76 2.53 -13.47
C SER A 264 -10.84 3.49 -14.00
N GLN A 265 -10.80 4.77 -13.59
CA GLN A 265 -11.74 5.79 -14.06
C GLN A 265 -11.68 6.09 -15.56
N ASN A 266 -10.53 5.88 -16.20
CA ASN A 266 -10.35 6.15 -17.63
C ASN A 266 -10.71 4.93 -18.51
N THR A 267 -10.71 3.72 -17.96
CA THR A 267 -10.96 2.46 -18.69
C THR A 267 -12.39 1.94 -18.50
N ALA A 268 -12.92 1.98 -17.28
CA ALA A 268 -14.26 1.46 -16.98
C ALA A 268 -15.33 2.53 -17.19
N ALA A 269 -16.41 2.19 -17.91
CA ALA A 269 -17.59 3.05 -18.07
C ALA A 269 -18.42 3.01 -16.76
N SER A 270 -17.86 3.60 -15.72
CA SER A 270 -18.30 3.42 -14.34
C SER A 270 -19.65 4.12 -14.09
N LEU A 271 -20.69 3.35 -13.80
CA LEU A 271 -21.96 3.85 -13.25
C LEU A 271 -22.17 3.29 -11.84
N THR A 272 -22.90 4.04 -11.01
CA THR A 272 -23.28 3.61 -9.65
C THR A 272 -24.80 3.61 -9.49
N THR A 273 -25.34 2.52 -8.95
CA THR A 273 -26.75 2.42 -8.52
C THR A 273 -26.84 2.24 -7.01
N PHE A 274 -27.96 2.66 -6.40
CA PHE A 274 -28.12 2.76 -4.95
C PHE A 274 -29.46 2.17 -4.47
N ASN A 275 -29.41 1.35 -3.42
CA ASN A 275 -30.59 0.83 -2.73
C ASN A 275 -30.52 1.16 -1.23
N GLU A 276 -31.68 1.35 -0.60
CA GLU A 276 -31.82 1.30 0.86
C GLU A 276 -32.19 -0.13 1.31
N VAL A 277 -31.61 -0.59 2.42
CA VAL A 277 -31.85 -1.92 3.02
C VAL A 277 -32.17 -1.78 4.52
N ASP A 278 -33.22 -2.45 5.00
CA ASP A 278 -33.54 -2.58 6.43
C ASP A 278 -32.64 -3.65 7.06
N MET A 279 -31.83 -3.25 8.04
CA MET A 279 -30.89 -4.13 8.73
C MET A 279 -31.54 -4.89 9.89
N SER A 280 -32.83 -4.66 10.21
CA SER A 280 -33.53 -5.23 11.38
C SER A 280 -33.32 -6.74 11.52
N SER A 281 -33.66 -7.51 10.48
CA SER A 281 -33.63 -8.98 10.49
C SER A 281 -32.21 -9.54 10.70
N ILE A 282 -31.20 -8.95 10.03
CA ILE A 282 -29.81 -9.41 10.18
C ILE A 282 -29.19 -8.94 11.51
N MET A 283 -29.61 -7.77 12.04
CA MET A 283 -29.22 -7.31 13.36
C MET A 283 -29.81 -8.17 14.48
N GLU A 284 -31.07 -8.62 14.35
CA GLU A 284 -31.70 -9.57 15.27
C GLU A 284 -31.04 -10.95 15.19
N PHE A 285 -30.89 -11.52 13.98
CA PHE A 285 -30.16 -12.77 13.76
C PHE A 285 -28.78 -12.74 14.41
N ARG A 286 -28.01 -11.68 14.18
CA ARG A 286 -26.69 -11.49 14.80
C ARG A 286 -26.79 -11.37 16.31
N LYS A 287 -27.77 -10.62 16.85
CA LYS A 287 -27.97 -10.45 18.31
C LYS A 287 -28.22 -11.79 19.00
N LEU A 288 -28.98 -12.69 18.39
CA LEU A 288 -29.30 -14.02 18.91
C LEU A 288 -28.07 -14.94 18.94
N TYR A 289 -27.35 -15.10 17.82
CA TYR A 289 -26.35 -16.18 17.68
C TYR A 289 -24.89 -15.76 17.93
N LYS A 290 -24.57 -14.46 17.97
CA LYS A 290 -23.17 -13.96 18.10
C LYS A 290 -22.38 -14.57 19.27
N ASP A 291 -23.01 -14.72 20.44
CA ASP A 291 -22.32 -15.13 21.67
C ASP A 291 -22.20 -16.66 21.78
N GLU A 292 -23.07 -17.39 21.11
CA GLU A 292 -23.00 -18.85 20.99
C GLU A 292 -21.90 -19.25 19.98
N ILE A 293 -21.91 -18.63 18.79
CA ILE A 293 -20.90 -18.87 17.76
C ILE A 293 -19.51 -18.50 18.28
N LEU A 294 -19.35 -17.35 18.94
CA LEU A 294 -18.08 -16.93 19.53
C LEU A 294 -17.54 -17.95 20.56
N LYS A 295 -18.41 -18.59 21.35
CA LYS A 295 -18.03 -19.66 22.29
C LYS A 295 -17.68 -20.97 21.58
N LYS A 296 -18.40 -21.33 20.52
CA LYS A 296 -18.22 -22.60 19.79
C LYS A 296 -17.01 -22.60 18.84
N THR A 297 -16.70 -21.48 18.20
CA THR A 297 -15.70 -21.42 17.11
C THR A 297 -14.58 -20.40 17.33
N GLY A 298 -14.69 -19.55 18.36
CA GLY A 298 -13.76 -18.43 18.60
C GLY A 298 -13.89 -17.26 17.61
N VAL A 299 -14.80 -17.36 16.62
CA VAL A 299 -15.00 -16.35 15.58
C VAL A 299 -16.10 -15.36 16.01
N LYS A 300 -15.82 -14.06 15.89
CA LYS A 300 -16.81 -13.02 16.14
C LYS A 300 -17.74 -12.91 14.92
N LEU A 301 -19.02 -13.26 15.07
CA LEU A 301 -20.00 -13.03 14.01
C LEU A 301 -20.10 -11.54 13.68
N GLY A 302 -19.83 -11.17 12.44
CA GLY A 302 -19.94 -9.81 11.89
C GLY A 302 -21.25 -9.61 11.11
N PHE A 303 -21.22 -8.66 10.17
CA PHE A 303 -22.19 -8.55 9.09
C PHE A 303 -21.56 -8.83 7.71
N MET A 304 -20.23 -8.90 7.64
CA MET A 304 -19.52 -9.00 6.36
C MET A 304 -19.79 -10.35 5.70
N SER A 305 -19.87 -11.44 6.48
CA SER A 305 -20.26 -12.76 5.97
C SER A 305 -21.65 -12.76 5.33
N ALA A 306 -22.63 -12.07 5.92
CA ALA A 306 -23.98 -11.98 5.37
C ALA A 306 -24.00 -11.25 4.03
N PHE A 307 -23.29 -10.10 3.92
CA PHE A 307 -23.15 -9.40 2.64
C PHE A 307 -22.36 -10.21 1.61
N SER A 308 -21.24 -10.84 1.99
CA SER A 308 -20.45 -11.71 1.12
C SER A 308 -21.28 -12.88 0.57
N ARG A 309 -22.03 -13.58 1.44
CA ARG A 309 -22.90 -14.70 1.04
C ARG A 309 -24.07 -14.25 0.19
N ALA A 310 -24.68 -13.09 0.48
CA ALA A 310 -25.71 -12.48 -0.36
C ALA A 310 -25.17 -12.11 -1.75
N CYS A 311 -23.95 -11.59 -1.85
CA CYS A 311 -23.29 -11.31 -3.13
C CYS A 311 -23.01 -12.58 -3.93
N VAL A 312 -22.45 -13.62 -3.30
CA VAL A 312 -22.25 -14.96 -3.91
C VAL A 312 -23.56 -15.49 -4.49
N LEU A 313 -24.64 -15.48 -3.71
CA LEU A 313 -25.93 -16.02 -4.15
C LEU A 313 -26.53 -15.17 -5.29
N ALA A 314 -26.41 -13.85 -5.23
CA ALA A 314 -26.86 -12.96 -6.30
C ALA A 314 -26.01 -13.07 -7.59
N MET A 315 -24.71 -13.41 -7.50
CA MET A 315 -23.86 -13.70 -8.66
C MET A 315 -24.28 -14.95 -9.42
N LYS A 316 -24.89 -15.96 -8.75
CA LYS A 316 -25.47 -17.12 -9.46
C LYS A 316 -26.58 -16.71 -10.44
N GLU A 317 -27.37 -15.69 -10.09
CA GLU A 317 -28.43 -15.15 -10.96
C GLU A 317 -27.90 -14.12 -11.97
N VAL A 318 -26.79 -13.43 -11.66
CA VAL A 318 -26.19 -12.40 -12.53
C VAL A 318 -24.66 -12.63 -12.67
N PRO A 319 -24.22 -13.64 -13.46
CA PRO A 319 -22.81 -14.02 -13.53
C PRO A 319 -21.87 -12.93 -14.07
N ALA A 320 -22.40 -11.98 -14.85
CA ALA A 320 -21.65 -10.83 -15.35
C ALA A 320 -21.01 -9.99 -14.23
N VAL A 321 -21.60 -9.96 -13.03
CA VAL A 321 -21.06 -9.26 -11.84
C VAL A 321 -19.68 -9.81 -11.42
N ASN A 322 -19.43 -11.09 -11.68
CA ASN A 322 -18.20 -11.82 -11.31
C ASN A 322 -17.21 -11.97 -12.50
N ALA A 323 -17.56 -11.44 -13.67
CA ALA A 323 -16.71 -11.47 -14.85
C ALA A 323 -15.69 -10.32 -14.87
N SER A 324 -14.76 -10.36 -15.83
CA SER A 324 -13.84 -9.26 -16.16
C SER A 324 -13.78 -9.03 -17.67
N ILE A 325 -13.32 -7.85 -18.08
CA ILE A 325 -12.89 -7.56 -19.45
C ILE A 325 -11.35 -7.66 -19.49
N GLU A 326 -10.84 -8.46 -20.42
CA GLU A 326 -9.41 -8.74 -20.61
C GLU A 326 -9.00 -8.56 -22.08
N GLY A 327 -7.70 -8.42 -22.33
CA GLY A 327 -7.13 -8.11 -23.66
C GLY A 327 -6.51 -6.70 -23.75
N PRO A 328 -5.88 -6.35 -24.88
CA PRO A 328 -5.20 -5.07 -25.08
C PRO A 328 -6.17 -3.88 -25.18
N ASN A 329 -5.66 -2.66 -25.00
CA ASN A 329 -6.39 -1.39 -25.24
C ASN A 329 -7.73 -1.22 -24.49
N GLY A 330 -7.89 -1.87 -23.34
CA GLY A 330 -9.13 -1.85 -22.54
C GLY A 330 -9.94 -3.14 -22.64
N GLY A 331 -9.52 -4.08 -23.49
CA GLY A 331 -9.98 -5.46 -23.58
C GLY A 331 -11.09 -5.71 -24.61
N ASP A 332 -11.01 -6.89 -25.22
CA ASP A 332 -11.89 -7.42 -26.26
C ASP A 332 -12.57 -8.74 -25.85
N THR A 333 -12.10 -9.35 -24.76
CA THR A 333 -12.46 -10.69 -24.31
C THR A 333 -13.13 -10.62 -22.93
N ILE A 334 -14.29 -11.25 -22.78
CA ILE A 334 -15.00 -11.33 -21.49
C ILE A 334 -14.64 -12.66 -20.81
N VAL A 335 -14.10 -12.59 -19.59
CA VAL A 335 -13.74 -13.76 -18.78
C VAL A 335 -14.73 -13.90 -17.64
N TYR A 336 -15.65 -14.86 -17.78
CA TYR A 336 -16.54 -15.30 -16.70
C TYR A 336 -15.79 -16.24 -15.74
N ARG A 337 -16.24 -16.30 -14.48
CA ARG A 337 -15.64 -17.14 -13.43
C ARG A 337 -16.72 -17.82 -12.60
N ASP A 338 -16.57 -19.12 -12.38
CA ASP A 338 -17.50 -19.93 -11.59
C ASP A 338 -17.20 -19.89 -10.08
N TYR A 339 -16.00 -19.47 -9.70
CA TYR A 339 -15.56 -19.20 -8.31
C TYR A 339 -15.67 -17.72 -7.98
N VAL A 340 -15.91 -17.39 -6.70
CA VAL A 340 -16.11 -16.02 -6.22
C VAL A 340 -15.05 -15.66 -5.18
N ASP A 341 -14.05 -14.87 -5.58
CA ASP A 341 -12.99 -14.38 -4.69
C ASP A 341 -13.28 -12.95 -4.25
N ILE A 342 -13.66 -12.76 -2.98
CA ILE A 342 -14.12 -11.46 -2.47
C ILE A 342 -12.95 -10.68 -1.85
N SER A 343 -12.51 -9.63 -2.55
CA SER A 343 -11.66 -8.58 -1.98
C SER A 343 -12.44 -7.81 -0.90
N VAL A 344 -11.92 -7.75 0.32
CA VAL A 344 -12.51 -6.97 1.42
C VAL A 344 -11.58 -5.82 1.75
N ALA A 345 -12.06 -4.57 1.63
CA ALA A 345 -11.25 -3.39 1.90
C ALA A 345 -11.02 -3.21 3.42
N VAL A 346 -9.76 -3.20 3.85
CA VAL A 346 -9.33 -3.05 5.24
C VAL A 346 -8.44 -1.80 5.38
N ALA A 347 -8.75 -0.95 6.34
CA ALA A 347 -7.92 0.21 6.67
C ALA A 347 -6.78 -0.18 7.63
N THR A 348 -5.57 0.30 7.34
CA THR A 348 -4.36 0.17 8.16
C THR A 348 -3.70 1.55 8.28
N GLU A 349 -2.70 1.67 9.16
CA GLU A 349 -1.97 2.93 9.36
C GLU A 349 -1.20 3.37 8.11
N LYS A 350 -0.72 2.41 7.29
CA LYS A 350 -0.06 2.69 6.00
C LYS A 350 -1.05 3.08 4.89
N GLY A 351 -2.34 2.73 5.01
CA GLY A 351 -3.37 3.09 4.02
C GLY A 351 -4.49 2.06 3.90
N LEU A 352 -5.13 2.01 2.72
CA LEU A 352 -6.16 1.04 2.40
C LEU A 352 -5.53 -0.18 1.70
N VAL A 353 -5.78 -1.38 2.22
CA VAL A 353 -5.40 -2.66 1.60
C VAL A 353 -6.63 -3.48 1.27
N THR A 354 -6.54 -4.38 0.29
CA THR A 354 -7.69 -5.17 -0.23
C THR A 354 -7.39 -6.67 -0.25
N PRO A 355 -7.21 -7.31 0.93
CA PRO A 355 -7.04 -8.76 1.01
C PRO A 355 -8.26 -9.52 0.47
N VAL A 356 -8.03 -10.75 -0.01
CA VAL A 356 -8.97 -11.56 -0.79
C VAL A 356 -9.40 -12.81 -0.02
N VAL A 357 -10.71 -12.96 0.21
CA VAL A 357 -11.33 -14.20 0.68
C VAL A 357 -11.55 -15.11 -0.52
N ARG A 358 -10.78 -16.20 -0.61
CA ARG A 358 -10.86 -17.18 -1.71
C ARG A 358 -12.10 -18.07 -1.62
N ASN A 359 -12.63 -18.46 -2.78
CA ASN A 359 -13.69 -19.47 -2.94
C ASN A 359 -14.89 -19.25 -1.99
N ALA A 360 -15.41 -18.02 -1.94
CA ALA A 360 -16.43 -17.61 -0.97
C ALA A 360 -17.78 -18.32 -1.18
N GLU A 361 -18.01 -18.93 -2.35
CA GLU A 361 -19.15 -19.79 -2.62
C GLU A 361 -19.13 -21.12 -1.85
N SER A 362 -17.93 -21.68 -1.62
CA SER A 362 -17.72 -22.88 -0.81
C SER A 362 -17.85 -22.65 0.70
N LEU A 363 -17.72 -21.39 1.16
CA LEU A 363 -17.68 -21.04 2.58
C LEU A 363 -19.07 -20.76 3.17
N ASP A 364 -19.25 -21.19 4.43
CA ASP A 364 -20.37 -20.78 5.27
C ASP A 364 -20.12 -19.39 5.89
N LEU A 365 -21.13 -18.85 6.61
CA LEU A 365 -21.01 -17.54 7.25
C LEU A 365 -19.85 -17.46 8.26
N VAL A 366 -19.59 -18.53 9.02
CA VAL A 366 -18.52 -18.57 10.02
C VAL A 366 -17.16 -18.71 9.34
N GLY A 367 -17.04 -19.52 8.28
CA GLY A 367 -15.86 -19.61 7.43
C GLY A 367 -15.48 -18.26 6.80
N ILE A 368 -16.46 -17.50 6.30
CA ILE A 368 -16.21 -16.14 5.76
C ILE A 368 -15.74 -15.19 6.87
N GLU A 369 -16.42 -15.10 8.02
CA GLU A 369 -15.95 -14.24 9.13
C GLU A 369 -14.56 -14.67 9.64
N LYS A 370 -14.23 -15.97 9.64
CA LYS A 370 -12.89 -16.46 10.02
C LYS A 370 -11.82 -15.95 9.06
N SER A 371 -12.02 -16.15 7.76
CA SER A 371 -11.09 -15.68 6.72
C SER A 371 -10.90 -14.16 6.78
N ILE A 372 -12.00 -13.39 6.94
CA ILE A 372 -11.94 -11.93 7.10
C ILE A 372 -11.21 -11.54 8.40
N ALA A 373 -11.45 -12.25 9.51
CA ALA A 373 -10.78 -11.97 10.79
C ALA A 373 -9.28 -12.28 10.75
N ASP A 374 -8.86 -13.33 10.05
CA ASP A 374 -7.44 -13.73 9.94
C ASP A 374 -6.68 -12.84 8.94
N LEU A 375 -7.25 -12.53 7.77
CA LEU A 375 -6.73 -11.51 6.85
C LEU A 375 -6.69 -10.12 7.52
N GLY A 376 -7.71 -9.80 8.31
CA GLY A 376 -7.79 -8.57 9.11
C GLY A 376 -6.86 -8.53 10.32
N LYS A 377 -6.24 -9.65 10.73
CA LYS A 377 -5.06 -9.65 11.61
C LYS A 377 -3.82 -9.36 10.79
N LYS A 378 -3.54 -10.15 9.74
CA LYS A 378 -2.41 -9.95 8.81
C LYS A 378 -2.27 -8.49 8.36
N ALA A 379 -3.38 -7.84 8.01
CA ALA A 379 -3.40 -6.44 7.57
C ALA A 379 -2.88 -5.45 8.63
N ARG A 380 -3.30 -5.60 9.89
CA ARG A 380 -2.86 -4.73 11.00
C ARG A 380 -1.45 -5.07 11.47
N ASP A 381 -1.10 -6.36 11.43
CA ASP A 381 0.24 -6.87 11.74
C ASP A 381 1.29 -6.54 10.66
N ASN A 382 0.90 -5.95 9.52
CA ASN A 382 1.73 -5.75 8.32
C ASN A 382 2.30 -7.05 7.72
N LYS A 383 1.56 -8.17 7.83
CA LYS A 383 1.94 -9.53 7.37
C LYS A 383 1.08 -10.06 6.20
N LEU A 384 0.53 -9.17 5.38
CA LEU A 384 -0.14 -9.58 4.12
C LEU A 384 0.89 -9.90 3.05
N THR A 385 0.74 -11.04 2.39
CA THR A 385 1.53 -11.37 1.19
C THR A 385 0.93 -10.71 -0.05
N ILE A 386 1.65 -10.75 -1.18
CA ILE A 386 1.11 -10.33 -2.47
C ILE A 386 -0.06 -11.24 -2.89
N GLU A 387 0.03 -12.54 -2.57
CA GLU A 387 -0.99 -13.56 -2.85
C GLU A 387 -2.29 -13.34 -2.06
N ASP A 388 -2.19 -12.82 -0.83
CA ASP A 388 -3.35 -12.42 -0.03
C ASP A 388 -4.14 -11.27 -0.69
N MET A 389 -3.54 -10.48 -1.60
CA MET A 389 -4.15 -9.29 -2.20
C MET A 389 -4.45 -9.41 -3.71
N ALA A 390 -3.87 -10.39 -4.40
CA ALA A 390 -3.97 -10.53 -5.85
C ALA A 390 -5.23 -11.29 -6.31
N GLY A 391 -5.76 -10.96 -7.49
CA GLY A 391 -6.70 -11.83 -8.22
C GLY A 391 -8.09 -12.06 -7.60
N GLY A 392 -8.56 -11.18 -6.69
CA GLY A 392 -9.98 -11.19 -6.31
C GLY A 392 -10.88 -10.80 -7.49
N THR A 393 -12.11 -11.33 -7.53
CA THR A 393 -13.07 -11.12 -8.63
C THR A 393 -14.08 -10.01 -8.37
N PHE A 394 -14.38 -9.74 -7.10
CA PHE A 394 -15.34 -8.70 -6.67
C PHE A 394 -14.85 -8.01 -5.39
N THR A 395 -15.10 -6.71 -5.24
CA THR A 395 -14.73 -5.96 -4.02
C THR A 395 -15.95 -5.60 -3.17
N ILE A 396 -15.85 -5.78 -1.86
CA ILE A 396 -16.73 -5.15 -0.87
C ILE A 396 -15.91 -4.14 -0.05
N SER A 397 -16.36 -2.89 -0.05
CA SER A 397 -15.76 -1.78 0.69
C SER A 397 -16.73 -1.24 1.74
N ASN A 398 -16.31 -1.17 3.00
CA ASN A 398 -17.16 -0.74 4.10
C ASN A 398 -16.76 0.65 4.60
N GLY A 399 -17.38 1.69 4.04
CA GLY A 399 -17.25 3.07 4.52
C GLY A 399 -18.10 3.35 5.76
N GLY A 400 -19.04 2.47 6.09
CA GLY A 400 -19.96 2.62 7.23
C GLY A 400 -19.28 2.62 8.60
N VAL A 401 -18.15 1.94 8.75
CA VAL A 401 -17.33 1.98 9.99
C VAL A 401 -16.79 3.38 10.31
N PHE A 402 -16.73 4.28 9.31
CA PHE A 402 -16.32 5.68 9.46
C PHE A 402 -17.52 6.65 9.51
N GLY A 403 -18.75 6.15 9.64
CA GLY A 403 -19.97 6.96 9.70
C GLY A 403 -20.46 7.51 8.35
N SER A 404 -19.81 7.12 7.24
CA SER A 404 -20.17 7.57 5.89
C SER A 404 -21.63 7.24 5.55
N LEU A 405 -22.38 8.24 5.09
CA LEU A 405 -23.80 8.09 4.74
C LEU A 405 -23.98 7.34 3.42
N MET A 406 -23.24 7.74 2.39
CA MET A 406 -23.31 7.21 1.02
C MET A 406 -22.07 7.69 0.25
N GLY A 407 -21.60 6.90 -0.72
CA GLY A 407 -20.49 7.24 -1.59
C GLY A 407 -20.38 6.28 -2.77
N THR A 408 -19.65 6.69 -3.81
CA THR A 408 -19.40 5.91 -5.03
C THR A 408 -18.02 5.24 -4.93
N PRO A 409 -17.92 3.93 -4.63
CA PRO A 409 -16.63 3.23 -4.65
C PRO A 409 -16.04 3.19 -6.06
N ILE A 410 -14.71 3.17 -6.17
CA ILE A 410 -13.98 3.03 -7.44
C ILE A 410 -13.64 1.56 -7.65
N ILE A 411 -13.82 1.07 -8.88
CA ILE A 411 -13.60 -0.33 -9.28
C ILE A 411 -12.11 -0.70 -9.23
N ASN A 412 -11.79 -1.90 -8.76
CA ASN A 412 -10.43 -2.44 -8.65
C ASN A 412 -10.11 -3.33 -9.87
N LEU A 413 -9.67 -2.72 -10.99
CA LEU A 413 -9.37 -3.47 -12.23
C LEU A 413 -8.44 -4.68 -11.99
N PRO A 414 -8.70 -5.86 -12.60
CA PRO A 414 -9.63 -6.09 -13.71
C PRO A 414 -11.07 -6.45 -13.29
N GLN A 415 -11.44 -6.33 -12.02
CA GLN A 415 -12.81 -6.58 -11.56
C GLN A 415 -13.81 -5.66 -12.25
N THR A 416 -15.05 -6.13 -12.42
CA THR A 416 -16.11 -5.36 -13.08
C THR A 416 -16.98 -4.55 -12.12
N ALA A 417 -17.10 -4.94 -10.85
CA ALA A 417 -18.00 -4.29 -9.90
C ALA A 417 -17.46 -4.25 -8.45
N VAL A 418 -17.96 -3.29 -7.68
CA VAL A 418 -17.63 -3.08 -6.26
C VAL A 418 -18.86 -2.61 -5.47
N LEU A 419 -19.09 -3.25 -4.32
CA LEU A 419 -20.18 -2.92 -3.38
C LEU A 419 -19.66 -2.03 -2.24
N GLY A 420 -20.23 -0.84 -2.11
CA GLY A 420 -20.05 0.08 -0.99
C GLY A 420 -21.11 -0.12 0.09
N LEU A 421 -20.67 -0.54 1.28
CA LEU A 421 -21.49 -0.62 2.50
C LEU A 421 -21.31 0.66 3.33
N HIS A 422 -22.42 1.24 3.79
CA HIS A 422 -22.45 2.54 4.48
C HIS A 422 -22.95 2.43 5.93
N ALA A 423 -23.01 3.56 6.62
CA ALA A 423 -23.38 3.59 8.03
C ALA A 423 -24.86 3.21 8.21
N ILE A 424 -25.12 2.29 9.14
CA ILE A 424 -26.46 1.98 9.60
C ILE A 424 -26.96 3.18 10.41
N LYS A 425 -28.14 3.71 10.07
CA LYS A 425 -28.78 4.82 10.79
C LYS A 425 -30.26 4.56 10.96
N ASP A 426 -30.78 4.83 12.15
CA ASP A 426 -32.20 4.76 12.43
C ASP A 426 -32.95 5.81 11.61
N LYS A 427 -33.90 5.37 10.77
CA LYS A 427 -34.74 6.23 9.92
C LYS A 427 -36.22 5.90 10.14
N PRO A 428 -37.12 6.90 10.11
CA PRO A 428 -38.54 6.65 9.98
C PRO A 428 -38.86 6.14 8.56
N VAL A 429 -39.49 4.97 8.46
CA VAL A 429 -39.91 4.34 7.20
C VAL A 429 -41.36 3.90 7.27
N ALA A 430 -42.06 3.94 6.14
CA ALA A 430 -43.47 3.57 6.05
C ALA A 430 -43.62 2.06 5.81
N ILE A 431 -44.08 1.33 6.82
CA ILE A 431 -44.32 -0.12 6.77
C ILE A 431 -45.81 -0.36 7.02
N ASN A 432 -46.49 -1.01 6.08
CA ASN A 432 -47.92 -1.35 6.17
C ASN A 432 -48.83 -0.16 6.59
N GLY A 433 -48.52 1.04 6.09
CA GLY A 433 -49.26 2.28 6.39
C GLY A 433 -48.91 2.95 7.73
N LYS A 434 -47.97 2.40 8.51
CA LYS A 434 -47.46 2.99 9.76
C LYS A 434 -46.04 3.53 9.55
N VAL A 435 -45.68 4.58 10.30
CA VAL A 435 -44.29 5.02 10.38
C VAL A 435 -43.61 4.25 11.52
N GLU A 436 -42.60 3.45 11.18
CA GLU A 436 -41.75 2.73 12.14
C GLU A 436 -40.31 3.23 12.02
N ILE A 437 -39.57 3.23 13.12
CA ILE A 437 -38.13 3.54 13.12
C ILE A 437 -37.38 2.24 12.85
N ARG A 438 -36.58 2.20 11.77
CA ARG A 438 -35.78 1.03 11.38
C ARG A 438 -34.30 1.40 11.17
N PRO A 439 -33.36 0.50 11.51
CA PRO A 439 -31.95 0.67 11.21
C PRO A 439 -31.67 0.46 9.71
N MET A 440 -31.59 1.54 8.95
CA MET A 440 -31.42 1.50 7.50
C MET A 440 -29.94 1.65 7.10
N MET A 441 -29.51 0.98 6.03
CA MET A 441 -28.21 1.19 5.37
C MET A 441 -28.39 1.59 3.90
N TYR A 442 -27.50 2.43 3.38
CA TYR A 442 -27.32 2.63 1.94
C TYR A 442 -26.33 1.61 1.35
N LEU A 443 -26.75 0.88 0.32
CA LEU A 443 -25.89 0.04 -0.50
C LEU A 443 -25.62 0.78 -1.82
N ALA A 444 -24.35 0.88 -2.23
CA ALA A 444 -23.95 1.45 -3.51
C ALA A 444 -23.21 0.41 -4.34
N LEU A 445 -23.71 0.08 -5.53
CA LEU A 445 -23.00 -0.79 -6.48
C LEU A 445 -22.41 0.07 -7.60
N THR A 446 -21.09 0.20 -7.67
CA THR A 446 -20.42 0.76 -8.85
C THR A 446 -20.00 -0.38 -9.76
N TYR A 447 -20.28 -0.27 -11.05
CA TYR A 447 -20.05 -1.30 -12.06
C TYR A 447 -19.59 -0.70 -13.39
N ASP A 448 -18.82 -1.47 -14.16
CA ASP A 448 -18.44 -1.12 -15.53
C ASP A 448 -19.60 -1.41 -16.49
N HIS A 449 -20.22 -0.37 -17.04
CA HIS A 449 -21.34 -0.48 -17.97
C HIS A 449 -20.92 -0.97 -19.37
N ARG A 450 -19.64 -1.30 -19.57
CA ARG A 450 -19.18 -2.11 -20.72
C ARG A 450 -19.53 -3.61 -20.57
N LEU A 451 -19.85 -4.08 -19.35
CA LEU A 451 -20.14 -5.50 -19.07
C LEU A 451 -21.48 -5.75 -18.34
N LEU A 452 -21.95 -4.83 -17.50
CA LEU A 452 -23.29 -4.93 -16.88
C LEU A 452 -24.22 -3.83 -17.41
N ASP A 453 -25.41 -4.23 -17.85
CA ASP A 453 -26.51 -3.28 -18.03
C ASP A 453 -27.09 -2.83 -16.69
N GLY A 454 -27.66 -1.61 -16.66
CA GLY A 454 -28.37 -1.09 -15.49
C GLY A 454 -29.50 -1.99 -14.97
N ARG A 455 -30.13 -2.81 -15.84
CA ARG A 455 -31.08 -3.88 -15.43
C ARG A 455 -30.41 -4.87 -14.47
N GLU A 456 -29.23 -5.34 -14.82
CA GLU A 456 -28.51 -6.43 -14.15
C GLU A 456 -27.88 -5.95 -12.85
N ALA A 457 -27.29 -4.75 -12.87
CA ALA A 457 -26.82 -4.05 -11.69
C ALA A 457 -27.94 -3.84 -10.64
N VAL A 458 -29.15 -3.45 -11.08
CA VAL A 458 -30.32 -3.31 -10.21
C VAL A 458 -30.83 -4.69 -9.73
N THR A 459 -30.92 -5.70 -10.60
CA THR A 459 -31.32 -7.06 -10.20
C THR A 459 -30.39 -7.62 -9.12
N PHE A 460 -29.07 -7.51 -9.30
CA PHE A 460 -28.09 -7.92 -8.30
C PHE A 460 -28.28 -7.18 -6.97
N LEU A 461 -28.40 -5.84 -7.00
CA LEU A 461 -28.49 -5.04 -5.77
C LEU A 461 -29.84 -5.23 -5.03
N VAL A 462 -30.92 -5.52 -5.76
CA VAL A 462 -32.21 -5.92 -5.18
C VAL A 462 -32.12 -7.31 -4.56
N LYS A 463 -31.44 -8.27 -5.18
CA LYS A 463 -31.23 -9.61 -4.60
C LYS A 463 -30.39 -9.56 -3.32
N VAL A 464 -29.31 -8.78 -3.31
CA VAL A 464 -28.51 -8.54 -2.08
C VAL A 464 -29.37 -7.89 -0.98
N LYS A 465 -30.21 -6.91 -1.32
CA LYS A 465 -31.19 -6.31 -0.38
C LYS A 465 -32.14 -7.37 0.18
N GLU A 466 -32.78 -8.19 -0.66
CA GLU A 466 -33.73 -9.23 -0.23
C GLU A 466 -33.09 -10.28 0.70
N PHE A 467 -31.85 -10.71 0.43
CA PHE A 467 -31.13 -11.65 1.28
C PHE A 467 -30.75 -11.07 2.64
N ILE A 468 -30.57 -9.74 2.75
CA ILE A 468 -30.23 -9.06 4.02
C ILE A 468 -31.49 -8.73 4.83
N GLU A 469 -32.58 -8.35 4.16
CA GLU A 469 -33.90 -8.10 4.77
C GLU A 469 -34.59 -9.38 5.24
N ASP A 470 -34.31 -10.52 4.60
CA ASP A 470 -34.72 -11.85 5.07
C ASP A 470 -33.57 -12.89 4.97
N PRO A 471 -32.68 -12.95 5.98
CA PRO A 471 -31.52 -13.85 5.98
C PRO A 471 -31.85 -15.34 5.83
N ARG A 472 -33.09 -15.76 6.09
CA ARG A 472 -33.54 -17.14 5.91
C ARG A 472 -33.57 -17.55 4.43
N ARG A 473 -33.73 -16.58 3.51
CA ARG A 473 -33.67 -16.81 2.06
C ARG A 473 -32.32 -17.35 1.59
N MET A 474 -31.23 -17.03 2.30
CA MET A 474 -29.89 -17.56 2.02
C MET A 474 -29.72 -19.07 2.31
N LEU A 475 -30.76 -19.73 2.84
CA LEU A 475 -30.83 -21.18 3.05
C LEU A 475 -31.73 -21.91 2.03
N LEU A 476 -32.35 -21.17 1.09
CA LEU A 476 -33.37 -21.69 0.17
C LEU A 476 -32.90 -21.76 -1.31
N GLY A 477 -31.60 -21.54 -1.59
CA GLY A 477 -30.97 -21.57 -2.93
C GLY A 477 -29.43 -21.54 -2.92
#